data_AF-A0AA39UBF0-F1
#
_entry.id   AF-A0AA39UBF0-F1
#
_cell.length_a   1.000
_cell.length_b   1.000
_cell.length_c   1.000
_cell.angle_alpha   90.00
_cell.angle_beta   90.00
_cell.angle_gamma   90.00
#
_symmetry.space_group_name_H-M   'P 1'
#
loop_
_entity.id
_entity.type
_entity.pdbx_description
1 polymer ?
#
loop_
_entity_poly.entity_id
_entity_poly.type
_entity_poly.pdbx_seq_one_letter_code
_entity_poly.pdbx_strand_id
1 'polypeptide(L)'
;MLAQEDCCLRCQAIESPHHIFVECPVFWNFRVEASKEILSVMERALQTGKKEIQDFPVLQATAESFLSDCSTTWPLTDTQFYLGHIPPLDHCLPQPSFNSRIVHDHVLRNVHSAWHLVAVRLTGRIYGDLL
;
A
#
# COMPACT_ATOMS: atom_id res chain seq x y z
N MET A 1 26.74 -6.12 -28.01
CA MET A 1 25.47 -6.85 -27.85
C MET A 1 25.19 -6.80 -26.36
N LEU A 2 24.43 -5.80 -25.90
CA LEU A 2 24.03 -5.75 -24.50
C LEU A 2 23.11 -6.95 -24.30
N ALA A 3 23.48 -7.84 -23.38
CA ALA A 3 22.63 -8.96 -23.00
C ALA A 3 21.25 -8.38 -22.66
N GLN A 4 20.20 -8.99 -23.20
CA GLN A 4 18.80 -8.61 -22.94
C GLN A 4 18.65 -8.44 -21.42
N GLU A 5 18.52 -7.20 -20.94
CA GLU A 5 18.25 -6.88 -19.54
C GLU A 5 16.77 -7.17 -19.25
N ASP A 6 16.36 -8.40 -19.54
CA ASP A 6 14.99 -8.86 -19.34
C ASP A 6 14.89 -9.45 -17.93
N CYS A 7 13.84 -9.04 -17.22
CA CYS A 7 13.36 -9.70 -16.02
C CYS A 7 13.20 -11.21 -16.25
N CYS A 8 13.45 -12.04 -15.23
CA CYS A 8 13.29 -13.50 -15.28
C CYS A 8 11.88 -13.95 -15.72
N LEU A 9 10.88 -13.06 -15.59
CA LEU A 9 9.50 -13.24 -16.04
C LEU A 9 9.26 -12.78 -17.49
N ARG A 10 10.32 -12.53 -18.26
CA ARG A 10 10.31 -12.11 -19.67
C ARG A 10 9.67 -10.75 -19.93
N CYS A 11 9.74 -9.86 -18.94
CA CYS A 11 9.41 -8.46 -19.14
C CYS A 11 10.60 -7.74 -19.78
N GLN A 12 10.33 -6.79 -20.70
CA GLN A 12 11.35 -5.92 -21.30
C GLN A 12 11.73 -4.80 -20.32
N ALA A 13 12.29 -5.18 -19.17
CA ALA A 13 12.66 -4.28 -18.09
C ALA A 13 13.75 -4.90 -17.22
N ILE A 14 14.63 -4.05 -16.69
CA ILE A 14 15.68 -4.45 -15.74
C ILE A 14 15.02 -5.10 -14.53
N GLU A 15 15.47 -6.31 -14.20
CA GLU A 15 15.06 -6.96 -12.97
C GLU A 15 15.51 -6.15 -11.76
N SER A 16 14.55 -5.62 -11.03
CA SER A 16 14.76 -4.90 -9.78
C SER A 16 13.60 -5.20 -8.84
N PRO A 17 13.77 -5.05 -7.51
CA PRO A 17 12.66 -5.16 -6.58
C PRO A 17 11.50 -4.26 -6.99
N HIS A 18 11.79 -3.02 -7.38
CA HIS A 18 10.78 -2.09 -7.86
C HIS A 18 10.00 -2.66 -9.05
N HIS A 19 10.69 -3.13 -10.10
CA HIS A 19 10.02 -3.75 -11.23
C HIS A 19 9.14 -4.93 -10.80
N ILE A 20 9.68 -5.87 -10.01
CA ILE A 20 8.95 -7.08 -9.60
C ILE A 20 7.70 -6.74 -8.78
N PHE A 21 7.84 -5.87 -7.77
CA PHE A 21 6.77 -5.60 -6.82
C PHE A 21 5.74 -4.60 -7.32
N VAL A 22 6.15 -3.64 -8.16
CA VAL A 22 5.34 -2.46 -8.50
C VAL A 22 4.87 -2.50 -9.96
N GLU A 23 5.76 -2.82 -10.90
CA GLU A 23 5.48 -2.64 -12.33
C GLU A 23 5.13 -3.93 -13.06
N CYS A 24 5.69 -5.07 -12.61
CA CYS A 24 5.71 -6.31 -13.37
C CYS A 24 4.29 -6.77 -13.70
N PRO A 25 3.91 -6.89 -15.00
CA PRO A 25 2.54 -7.19 -15.41
C PRO A 25 2.07 -8.57 -14.96
N VAL A 26 2.99 -9.53 -14.74
CA VAL A 26 2.66 -10.87 -14.24
C VAL A 26 1.95 -10.81 -12.89
N PHE A 27 2.38 -9.89 -12.02
CA PHE A 27 1.83 -9.73 -10.66
C PHE A 27 0.77 -8.62 -10.55
N TRP A 28 0.33 -8.06 -11.68
CA TRP A 28 -0.70 -7.02 -11.70
C TRP A 28 -1.95 -7.40 -10.91
N ASN A 29 -2.46 -8.62 -11.13
CA ASN A 29 -3.67 -9.09 -10.45
C ASN A 29 -3.49 -9.19 -8.93
N PHE A 30 -2.29 -9.54 -8.45
CA PHE A 30 -2.01 -9.59 -7.01
C PHE A 30 -2.06 -8.21 -6.39
N ARG A 31 -1.53 -7.19 -7.09
CA ARG A 31 -1.64 -5.79 -6.65
C ARG A 31 -3.07 -5.28 -6.65
N VAL A 32 -3.86 -5.62 -7.68
CA VAL A 32 -5.29 -5.23 -7.75
C VAL A 32 -6.09 -5.87 -6.60
N GLU A 33 -5.86 -7.14 -6.30
CA GLU A 33 -6.50 -7.82 -5.17
C GLU A 33 -6.09 -7.20 -3.83
N ALA A 34 -4.79 -6.96 -3.63
CA ALA A 34 -4.27 -6.34 -2.42
C ALA A 34 -4.79 -4.90 -2.24
N SER A 35 -4.89 -4.11 -3.31
CA SER A 35 -5.47 -2.76 -3.27
C SER A 35 -6.92 -2.77 -2.78
N LYS A 36 -7.73 -3.73 -3.25
CA LYS A 36 -9.10 -3.93 -2.73
C LYS A 36 -9.10 -4.34 -1.26
N GLU A 37 -8.16 -5.20 -0.85
CA GLU A 37 -8.02 -5.61 0.55
C GLU A 37 -7.64 -4.42 1.45
N ILE A 38 -6.71 -3.56 1.01
CA ILE A 38 -6.29 -2.32 1.70
C ILE A 38 -7.49 -1.42 1.99
N LEU A 39 -8.32 -1.16 0.97
CA LEU A 39 -9.54 -0.36 1.14
C LEU A 39 -10.49 -1.00 2.14
N SER A 40 -10.75 -2.30 1.99
CA SER A 40 -11.66 -3.03 2.89
C SER A 40 -11.18 -3.08 4.35
N VAL A 41 -9.88 -3.32 4.60
CA VAL A 41 -9.33 -3.34 5.97
C VAL A 41 -9.35 -1.95 6.58
N MET A 42 -9.10 -0.91 5.79
CA MET A 42 -9.14 0.49 6.21
C MET A 42 -10.54 0.91 6.63
N GLU A 43 -11.56 0.61 5.81
CA GLU A 43 -12.97 0.89 6.14
C GLU A 43 -13.37 0.24 7.47
N ARG A 44 -12.99 -1.03 7.68
CA ARG A 44 -13.22 -1.72 8.96
C ARG A 44 -12.50 -1.05 10.13
N ALA A 45 -11.27 -0.57 9.92
CA ALA A 45 -10.54 0.16 10.95
C ALA A 45 -11.23 1.49 11.30
N LEU A 46 -11.73 2.23 10.31
CA LEU A 46 -12.49 3.48 10.51
C LEU A 46 -13.79 3.26 11.29
N GLN A 47 -14.49 2.15 11.05
CA GLN A 47 -15.71 1.80 11.76
C GLN A 47 -15.50 1.68 13.28
N THR A 48 -14.31 1.29 13.74
CA THR A 48 -13.98 1.27 15.19
C THR A 48 -14.03 2.65 15.83
N GLY A 49 -13.76 3.71 15.05
CA GLY A 49 -13.91 5.11 15.44
C GLY A 49 -15.26 5.73 15.10
N LYS A 50 -16.23 4.92 14.62
CA LYS A 50 -17.52 5.39 14.07
C LYS A 50 -17.33 6.42 12.95
N LYS A 51 -16.40 6.14 12.05
CA LYS A 51 -16.03 6.98 10.91
C LYS A 51 -16.33 6.29 9.59
N GLU A 52 -16.60 7.09 8.57
CA GLU A 52 -16.77 6.62 7.20
C GLU A 52 -15.59 7.07 6.33
N ILE A 53 -15.22 6.25 5.35
CA ILE A 53 -14.12 6.56 4.40
C ILE A 53 -14.36 7.87 3.65
N GLN A 54 -15.62 8.19 3.37
CA GLN A 54 -16.06 9.39 2.66
C GLN A 54 -15.66 10.69 3.38
N ASP A 55 -15.47 10.62 4.70
CA ASP A 55 -15.02 11.75 5.51
C ASP A 55 -13.51 12.04 5.34
N PHE A 56 -12.76 11.11 4.74
CA PHE A 56 -11.29 11.15 4.64
C PHE A 56 -10.82 10.91 3.19
N PRO A 57 -11.13 11.83 2.24
CA PRO A 57 -10.78 11.65 0.83
C PRO A 57 -9.27 11.55 0.59
N VAL A 58 -8.45 12.23 1.41
CA VAL A 58 -6.98 12.12 1.34
C VAL A 58 -6.54 10.71 1.71
N LEU A 59 -7.07 10.14 2.80
CA LEU A 59 -6.76 8.77 3.21
C LEU A 59 -7.16 7.76 2.14
N GLN A 60 -8.34 7.94 1.54
CA GLN A 60 -8.80 7.08 0.44
C GLN A 60 -7.84 7.14 -0.75
N ALA A 61 -7.47 8.34 -1.21
CA ALA A 61 -6.52 8.51 -2.31
C ALA A 61 -5.13 7.92 -1.98
N THR A 62 -4.67 8.06 -0.74
CA THR A 62 -3.44 7.44 -0.25
C THR A 62 -3.52 5.91 -0.29
N ALA A 63 -4.66 5.33 0.10
CA ALA A 63 -4.90 3.90 0.08
C ALA A 63 -4.91 3.33 -1.35
N GLU A 64 -5.61 4.01 -2.27
CA GLU A 64 -5.72 3.64 -3.68
C GLU A 64 -4.36 3.63 -4.38
N SER A 65 -3.47 4.54 -3.98
CA SER A 65 -2.14 4.71 -4.56
C SER A 65 -1.01 4.01 -3.79
N PHE A 66 -1.30 3.36 -2.66
CA PHE A 66 -0.28 2.81 -1.76
C PHE A 66 0.67 1.81 -2.44
N LEU A 67 0.15 0.97 -3.34
CA LEU A 67 0.92 -0.06 -4.06
C LEU A 67 1.51 0.43 -5.39
N SER A 68 1.50 1.73 -5.64
CA SER A 68 1.98 2.35 -6.86
C SER A 68 2.84 3.58 -6.56
N ASP A 69 3.65 3.98 -7.53
CA ASP A 69 4.38 5.23 -7.45
C ASP A 69 3.43 6.42 -7.46
N CYS A 70 3.56 7.23 -6.41
CA CYS A 70 2.70 8.39 -6.22
C CYS A 70 3.44 9.38 -5.34
N SER A 71 3.73 10.56 -5.87
CA SER A 71 4.41 11.64 -5.14
C SER A 71 3.61 12.18 -3.94
N THR A 72 2.29 11.95 -3.92
CA THR A 72 1.43 12.33 -2.80
C THR A 72 1.53 11.35 -1.65
N THR A 73 1.62 10.05 -1.95
CA THR A 73 1.66 8.99 -0.95
C THR A 73 3.08 8.69 -0.50
N TRP A 74 4.01 8.65 -1.44
CA TRP A 74 5.41 8.33 -1.21
C TRP A 74 6.26 9.59 -1.43
N PRO A 75 6.88 10.17 -0.37
CA PRO A 75 7.66 11.40 -0.49
C PRO A 75 8.82 11.32 -1.49
N LEU A 76 9.37 10.13 -1.70
CA LEU A 76 10.44 9.87 -2.68
C LEU A 76 9.92 9.43 -4.04
N THR A 77 8.61 9.51 -4.26
CA THR A 77 7.86 9.07 -5.46
C THR A 77 7.90 7.56 -5.75
N ASP A 78 8.84 6.84 -5.13
CA ASP A 78 9.04 5.39 -5.21
C ASP A 78 8.29 4.66 -4.09
N THR A 79 7.40 3.74 -4.45
CA THR A 79 6.72 2.89 -3.46
C THR A 79 7.65 1.82 -2.90
N GLN A 80 7.61 1.65 -1.59
CA GLN A 80 8.51 0.73 -0.87
C GLN A 80 7.75 -0.20 0.07
N PHE A 81 6.47 -0.47 -0.22
CA PHE A 81 5.64 -1.37 0.59
C PHE A 81 6.29 -2.75 0.78
N TYR A 82 7.05 -3.22 -0.22
CA TYR A 82 7.73 -4.51 -0.21
C TYR A 82 8.91 -4.60 0.75
N LEU A 83 9.36 -3.45 1.28
CA LEU A 83 10.32 -3.37 2.40
C LEU A 83 9.60 -3.25 3.76
N GLY A 84 8.27 -3.34 3.77
CA GLY A 84 7.46 -3.15 4.98
C GLY A 84 7.26 -1.69 5.35
N HIS A 85 7.68 -0.74 4.52
CA HIS A 85 7.45 0.69 4.75
C HIS A 85 5.98 1.04 4.57
N ILE A 86 5.50 2.00 5.37
CA ILE A 86 4.17 2.59 5.29
C ILE A 86 4.34 4.10 5.22
N PRO A 87 3.65 4.80 4.31
CA PRO A 87 3.71 6.25 4.23
C PRO A 87 3.16 6.89 5.52
N PRO A 88 3.63 8.06 5.94
CA PRO A 88 3.08 8.75 7.11
C PRO A 88 1.58 9.05 6.94
N LEU A 89 0.74 8.55 7.85
CA LEU A 89 -0.73 8.66 7.73
C LEU A 89 -1.34 9.76 8.61
N ASP A 90 -0.56 10.44 9.44
CA ASP A 90 -1.05 11.44 10.40
C ASP A 90 -1.84 12.57 9.72
N HIS A 91 -1.38 13.01 8.55
CA HIS A 91 -2.04 14.04 7.76
C HIS A 91 -3.34 13.55 7.07
N CYS A 92 -3.47 12.24 6.84
CA CYS A 92 -4.66 11.62 6.25
C CYS A 92 -5.79 11.46 7.28
N LEU A 93 -5.45 11.36 8.57
CA LEU A 93 -6.36 11.16 9.70
C LEU A 93 -6.16 12.26 10.75
N PRO A 94 -6.63 13.50 10.50
CA PRO A 94 -6.40 14.59 11.43
C PRO A 94 -7.13 14.35 12.77
N GLN A 95 -6.39 14.47 13.89
CA GLN A 95 -6.91 14.27 15.24
C GLN A 95 -8.20 15.07 15.58
N PRO A 96 -8.38 16.33 15.13
CA PRO A 96 -9.61 17.09 15.37
C PRO A 96 -10.89 16.42 14.81
N SER A 97 -10.76 15.50 13.86
CA SER A 97 -11.90 14.72 13.35
C SER A 97 -12.41 13.70 14.37
N PHE A 98 -11.73 13.50 15.51
CA PHE A 98 -12.08 12.49 16.51
C PHE A 98 -12.44 13.13 17.86
N ASN A 99 -13.41 12.52 18.54
CA ASN A 99 -13.89 12.98 19.85
C ASN A 99 -12.87 12.75 20.98
N SER A 100 -11.85 11.93 20.75
CA SER A 100 -10.80 11.61 21.72
C SER A 100 -9.52 11.21 21.02
N ARG A 101 -8.39 11.62 21.60
CA ARG A 101 -7.05 11.19 21.17
C ARG A 101 -6.88 9.67 21.23
N ILE A 102 -7.48 9.00 22.23
CA ILE A 102 -7.38 7.55 22.37
C ILE A 102 -8.03 6.83 21.17
N VAL A 103 -9.21 7.32 20.74
CA VAL A 103 -9.92 6.76 19.59
C VAL A 103 -9.14 7.01 18.30
N HIS A 104 -8.63 8.24 18.12
CA HIS A 104 -7.76 8.59 17.01
C HIS A 104 -6.54 7.65 16.91
N ASP A 105 -5.75 7.55 17.99
CA ASP A 105 -4.52 6.75 18.02
C ASP A 105 -4.81 5.25 17.86
N HIS A 106 -6.00 4.79 18.24
CA HIS A 106 -6.43 3.42 17.99
C HIS A 106 -6.73 3.18 16.52
N VAL A 107 -7.52 4.05 15.88
CA VAL A 107 -7.86 3.97 14.46
C VAL A 107 -6.61 4.07 13.59
N LEU A 108 -5.76 5.07 13.83
CA LEU A 108 -4.52 5.29 13.08
C LEU A 108 -3.61 4.06 13.12
N ARG A 109 -3.42 3.49 14.31
CA ARG A 109 -2.63 2.27 14.50
C ARG A 109 -3.23 1.08 13.78
N ASN A 110 -4.56 0.90 13.85
CA ASN A 110 -5.23 -0.21 13.18
C ASN A 110 -5.10 -0.09 11.65
N VAL A 111 -5.25 1.11 11.09
CA VAL A 111 -5.04 1.37 9.65
C VAL A 111 -3.60 1.02 9.28
N HIS A 112 -2.62 1.56 10.01
CA HIS A 112 -1.20 1.31 9.75
C HIS A 112 -0.85 -0.19 9.81
N SER A 113 -1.25 -0.88 10.89
CA SER A 113 -1.00 -2.31 11.06
C SER A 113 -1.68 -3.15 9.99
N ALA A 114 -2.90 -2.78 9.58
CA ALA A 114 -3.63 -3.50 8.54
C ALA A 114 -2.96 -3.34 7.16
N TRP A 115 -2.58 -2.12 6.79
CA TRP A 115 -1.87 -1.87 5.52
C TRP A 115 -0.54 -2.61 5.48
N HIS A 116 0.22 -2.58 6.56
CA HIS A 116 1.48 -3.31 6.68
C HIS A 116 1.27 -4.82 6.52
N LEU A 117 0.23 -5.39 7.14
CA LEU A 117 -0.06 -6.82 6.98
C LEU A 117 -0.42 -7.19 5.54
N VAL A 118 -1.22 -6.37 4.86
CA VAL A 118 -1.57 -6.61 3.45
C VAL A 118 -0.32 -6.51 2.57
N ALA A 119 0.53 -5.50 2.78
CA ALA A 119 1.80 -5.34 2.07
C ALA A 119 2.70 -6.58 2.25
N VAL A 120 2.91 -7.03 3.49
CA VAL A 120 3.73 -8.22 3.78
C VAL A 120 3.16 -9.47 3.12
N ARG A 121 1.84 -9.67 3.14
CA ARG A 121 1.18 -10.80 2.47
C ARG A 121 1.37 -10.76 0.95
N LEU A 122 1.18 -9.59 0.34
CA LEU A 122 1.40 -9.39 -1.09
C LEU A 122 2.85 -9.70 -1.46
N THR A 123 3.81 -9.14 -0.72
CA THR A 123 5.24 -9.40 -0.94
C THR A 123 5.57 -10.88 -0.80
N GLY A 124 5.06 -11.55 0.24
CA GLY A 124 5.23 -12.99 0.42
C GLY A 124 4.64 -13.81 -0.73
N ARG A 125 3.48 -13.41 -1.25
CA ARG A 125 2.84 -14.08 -2.40
C ARG A 125 3.64 -13.89 -3.69
N ILE A 126 4.12 -12.68 -3.95
CA ILE A 126 4.96 -12.40 -5.13
C ILE A 126 6.27 -13.20 -5.06
N TYR A 127 6.95 -13.21 -3.91
CA TYR A 127 8.16 -14.03 -3.74
C TYR A 127 7.87 -15.53 -3.88
N GLY A 128 6.75 -16.01 -3.34
CA GLY A 128 6.37 -17.42 -3.41
C GLY A 128 6.08 -17.92 -4.83
N ASP A 129 5.66 -17.03 -5.74
CA ASP A 129 5.46 -17.35 -7.16
C ASP A 129 6.73 -17.12 -8.00
N LEU A 130 7.68 -16.29 -7.53
CA LEU A 130 8.94 -16.01 -8.21
C LEU A 130 9.98 -17.14 -8.02
N LEU A 131 9.96 -17.80 -6.86
CA LEU A 131 10.89 -18.86 -6.44
C LEU A 131 10.36 -20.27 -6.75
#